data_AF-A0A355C5M1-F1
#
_entry.id   AF-A0A355C5M1-F1
#
_cell.length_a   1.000
_cell.length_b   1.000
_cell.length_c   1.000
_cell.angle_alpha   90.00
_cell.angle_beta   90.00
_cell.angle_gamma   90.00
#
_symmetry.space_group_name_H-M   'P 1'
#
loop_
_entity.id
_entity.type
_entity.pdbx_description
1 polymer ?
#
loop_
_entity_poly.entity_id
_entity_poly.type
_entity_poly.pdbx_seq_one_letter_code
_entity_poly.pdbx_strand_id
1 'polypeptide(L)'
;MLQYKLWQRVLIAGAVVAAAIFALPNFFTKEQVAGWPGFAPKSRIALGLDLQGGSYLLLGVDTEKVIDDRLTGLRQEIQRQMRPQGARERIALEALPTLDAANDMVSLRVRDEAQAEDAAKRVRDVTRGNTLIGAGVRPYDVTVTGARIDVVMHPEAKRAYGQEALADSIEVVRRRIDPAGNKEVLIQAQGEDRIVVQAPGDNDP
;
A
#
# COMPACT_ATOMS: atom_id res chain seq x y z
N MET A 1 18.07 -19.06 59.50
CA MET A 1 16.62 -19.09 59.21
C MET A 1 16.18 -17.68 58.88
N LEU A 2 15.74 -17.39 57.65
CA LEU A 2 15.23 -16.06 57.31
C LEU A 2 13.92 -15.81 58.07
N GLN A 3 13.95 -14.95 59.09
CA GLN A 3 12.75 -14.55 59.82
C GLN A 3 12.13 -13.32 59.16
N TYR A 4 11.10 -13.52 58.34
CA TYR A 4 10.32 -12.42 57.76
C TYR A 4 9.36 -11.83 58.79
N LYS A 5 9.28 -10.49 58.84
CA LYS A 5 8.33 -9.75 59.68
C LYS A 5 6.90 -9.98 59.19
N LEU A 6 5.90 -9.91 60.07
CA LEU A 6 4.50 -10.24 59.75
C LEU A 6 3.94 -9.44 58.55
N TRP A 7 4.23 -8.13 58.49
CA TRP A 7 3.81 -7.27 57.38
C TRP A 7 4.42 -7.68 56.03
N GLN A 8 5.67 -8.16 55.99
CA GLN A 8 6.31 -8.68 54.78
C GLN A 8 5.61 -9.94 54.30
N ARG A 9 5.21 -10.84 55.22
CA ARG A 9 4.46 -12.06 54.88
C ARG A 9 3.09 -11.71 54.31
N VAL A 10 2.38 -10.76 54.91
CA VAL A 10 1.08 -10.29 54.42
C VAL A 10 1.21 -9.67 53.03
N LEU A 11 2.25 -8.86 52.80
CA LEU A 11 2.48 -8.21 51.50
C LEU A 11 2.83 -9.25 50.42
N ILE A 12 3.71 -10.21 50.74
CA ILE A 12 4.06 -11.31 49.83
C ILE A 12 2.82 -12.17 49.53
N ALA A 13 2.05 -12.56 50.54
CA ALA A 13 0.83 -13.34 50.35
C ALA A 13 -0.20 -12.58 49.50
N GLY A 14 -0.39 -11.29 49.75
CA GLY A 14 -1.26 -10.43 48.95
C GLY A 14 -0.84 -10.34 47.49
N ALA A 15 0.47 -10.19 47.22
CA ALA A 15 1.01 -10.17 45.86
C ALA A 15 0.80 -11.50 45.13
N VAL A 16 1.00 -12.63 45.81
CA VAL A 16 0.76 -13.97 45.23
C VAL A 16 -0.72 -14.18 44.92
N VAL A 17 -1.63 -13.78 45.82
CA VAL A 17 -3.07 -13.87 45.59
C VAL A 17 -3.49 -12.97 44.42
N ALA A 18 -2.97 -11.74 44.35
CA ALA A 18 -3.24 -10.86 43.22
C ALA A 18 -2.74 -11.46 41.89
N ALA A 19 -1.52 -12.00 41.85
CA ALA A 19 -1.00 -12.67 40.66
C ALA A 19 -1.86 -13.86 40.23
N ALA A 20 -2.36 -14.67 41.18
CA ALA A 20 -3.28 -15.77 40.89
C ALA A 20 -4.62 -15.27 40.30
N ILE A 21 -5.17 -14.16 40.83
CA ILE A 21 -6.40 -13.52 40.33
C ILE A 21 -6.21 -13.02 38.89
N PHE A 22 -5.06 -12.41 38.57
CA PHE A 22 -4.78 -11.95 37.20
C PHE A 22 -4.44 -13.09 36.23
N ALA A 23 -3.96 -14.24 36.71
CA ALA A 23 -3.65 -15.40 35.87
C ALA A 23 -4.87 -16.30 35.58
N LEU A 24 -5.86 -16.32 36.48
CA LEU A 24 -7.11 -17.09 36.38
C LEU A 24 -7.84 -17.01 35.03
N PRO A 25 -7.96 -15.84 34.35
CA PRO A 25 -8.66 -15.74 33.08
C PRO A 25 -8.08 -16.63 31.98
N ASN A 26 -6.78 -16.96 32.04
CA ASN A 26 -6.10 -17.74 31.01
C ASN A 26 -6.51 -19.23 31.00
N PHE A 27 -7.13 -19.75 32.05
CA PHE A 27 -7.55 -21.16 32.16
C PHE A 27 -8.95 -21.47 31.61
N PHE A 28 -9.74 -20.46 31.26
CA PHE A 28 -11.12 -20.61 30.78
C PHE A 28 -11.21 -20.38 29.26
N THR A 29 -12.40 -20.40 28.63
CA THR A 29 -12.61 -19.99 27.21
C THR A 29 -13.09 -18.53 27.08
N LYS A 30 -12.90 -17.87 25.92
CA LYS A 30 -13.22 -16.42 25.74
C LYS A 30 -14.67 -16.12 26.13
N GLU A 31 -15.59 -17.01 25.78
CA GLU A 31 -17.02 -16.93 26.10
C GLU A 31 -17.30 -16.99 27.60
N GLN A 32 -16.60 -17.87 28.33
CA GLN A 32 -16.76 -18.02 29.78
C GLN A 32 -16.29 -16.78 30.55
N VAL A 33 -15.20 -16.14 30.10
CA VAL A 33 -14.67 -14.92 30.73
C VAL A 33 -15.46 -13.67 30.36
N ALA A 34 -16.10 -13.63 29.18
CA ALA A 34 -16.98 -12.53 28.78
C ALA A 34 -18.14 -12.34 29.78
N GLY A 35 -18.70 -13.46 30.28
CA GLY A 35 -19.79 -13.49 31.27
C GLY A 35 -19.40 -13.14 32.70
N TRP A 36 -18.13 -12.86 33.00
CA TRP A 36 -17.69 -12.54 34.36
C TRP A 36 -18.19 -11.17 34.84
N PRO A 37 -18.33 -10.97 36.17
CA PRO A 37 -18.64 -9.68 36.75
C PRO A 37 -17.66 -8.59 36.30
N GLY A 38 -18.12 -7.35 36.16
CA GLY A 38 -17.29 -6.24 35.66
C GLY A 38 -16.03 -5.91 36.49
N PHE A 39 -15.95 -6.38 37.73
CA PHE A 39 -14.78 -6.20 38.61
C PHE A 39 -13.70 -7.28 38.44
N ALA A 40 -13.99 -8.37 37.72
CA ALA A 40 -13.03 -9.46 37.49
C ALA A 40 -12.13 -9.16 36.29
N PRO A 41 -10.83 -9.52 36.33
CA PRO A 41 -9.96 -9.36 35.18
C PRO A 41 -10.46 -10.22 34.01
N LYS A 42 -10.70 -9.59 32.85
CA LYS A 42 -11.15 -10.28 31.63
C LYS A 42 -10.04 -10.42 30.59
N SER A 43 -8.95 -9.70 30.76
CA SER A 43 -7.81 -9.71 29.84
C SER A 43 -7.05 -11.02 29.93
N ARG A 44 -6.82 -11.65 28.78
CA ARG A 44 -5.95 -12.83 28.65
C ARG A 44 -4.67 -12.44 27.96
N ILE A 45 -3.66 -13.29 28.10
CA ILE A 45 -2.45 -13.19 27.29
C ILE A 45 -2.83 -13.43 25.82
N ALA A 46 -2.45 -12.49 24.95
CA ALA A 46 -2.52 -12.69 23.51
C ALA A 46 -1.54 -13.81 23.14
N LEU A 47 -2.07 -14.96 22.72
CA LEU A 47 -1.25 -16.07 22.24
C LEU A 47 -0.82 -15.75 20.81
N GLY A 48 0.48 -15.88 20.53
CA GLY A 48 0.99 -15.72 19.16
C GLY A 48 0.51 -16.83 18.23
N LEU A 49 0.71 -16.63 16.92
CA LEU A 49 0.27 -17.53 15.84
C LEU A 49 0.63 -19.00 16.08
N ASP A 50 1.86 -19.27 16.54
CA ASP A 50 2.37 -20.64 16.77
C ASP A 50 1.61 -21.38 17.88
N LEU A 51 1.07 -20.66 18.86
CA LEU A 51 0.32 -21.24 19.98
C LEU A 51 -1.20 -21.21 19.80
N GLN A 52 -1.71 -20.30 18.97
CA GLN A 52 -3.14 -20.15 18.68
C GLN A 52 -3.60 -20.92 17.44
N GLY A 53 -2.67 -21.30 16.57
CA GLY A 53 -2.99 -21.73 15.20
C GLY A 53 -3.45 -20.54 14.34
N GLY A 54 -3.27 -20.63 13.03
CA GLY A 54 -3.74 -19.62 12.09
C GLY A 54 -3.04 -19.72 10.73
N SER A 55 -3.30 -18.74 9.86
CA SER A 55 -2.76 -18.70 8.51
C SER A 55 -1.61 -17.69 8.37
N TYR A 56 -0.58 -18.09 7.62
CA TYR A 56 0.51 -17.23 7.15
C TYR A 56 0.44 -17.21 5.62
N LEU A 57 0.14 -16.05 5.05
CA LEU A 57 0.03 -15.87 3.61
C LEU A 57 1.04 -14.83 3.13
N LEU A 58 1.75 -15.18 2.06
CA LEU A 58 2.62 -14.26 1.34
C LEU A 58 1.98 -13.97 -0.01
N LEU A 59 1.58 -12.71 -0.21
CA LEU A 59 0.90 -12.24 -1.40
C LEU A 59 1.85 -11.38 -2.24
N GLY A 60 1.95 -11.66 -3.53
CA GLY A 60 2.66 -10.81 -4.48
C GLY A 60 1.74 -9.73 -5.04
N VAL A 61 2.25 -8.51 -5.13
CA VAL A 61 1.58 -7.36 -5.76
C VAL A 61 2.18 -7.17 -7.15
N ASP A 62 1.31 -7.14 -8.15
CA ASP A 62 1.69 -6.92 -9.55
C ASP A 62 1.97 -5.43 -9.79
N THR A 63 3.20 -5.01 -9.46
CA THR A 63 3.63 -3.62 -9.62
C THR A 63 3.85 -3.25 -11.08
N GLU A 64 4.28 -4.19 -11.92
CA GLU A 64 4.47 -4.00 -13.36
C GLU A 64 3.17 -3.58 -14.03
N LYS A 65 2.07 -4.28 -13.73
CA LYS A 65 0.74 -3.93 -14.23
C LYS A 65 0.31 -2.52 -13.84
N VAL A 66 0.65 -2.06 -12.64
CA VAL A 66 0.33 -0.69 -12.22
C VAL A 66 1.09 0.33 -13.05
N ILE A 67 2.35 0.05 -13.38
CA ILE A 67 3.14 0.92 -14.27
C ILE A 67 2.54 0.94 -15.68
N ASP A 68 2.17 -0.22 -16.24
CA ASP A 68 1.52 -0.34 -17.54
C ASP A 68 0.19 0.43 -17.61
N ASP A 69 -0.64 0.31 -16.57
CA ASP A 69 -1.91 1.03 -16.45
C ASP A 69 -1.69 2.55 -16.39
N ARG A 70 -0.65 3.01 -15.66
CA ARG A 70 -0.28 4.43 -15.57
C ARG A 70 0.21 4.97 -16.91
N LEU A 71 1.10 4.24 -17.61
CA LEU A 71 1.59 4.63 -18.93
C LEU A 71 0.46 4.61 -19.97
N THR A 72 -0.46 3.66 -19.87
CA THR A 72 -1.66 3.61 -20.71
C THR A 72 -2.56 4.83 -20.46
N GLY A 73 -2.76 5.22 -19.20
CA GLY A 73 -3.48 6.44 -18.83
C GLY A 73 -2.79 7.69 -19.36
N LEU A 74 -1.47 7.79 -19.22
CA LEU A 74 -0.67 8.90 -19.76
C LEU A 74 -0.82 9.01 -21.28
N ARG A 75 -0.75 7.89 -22.00
CA ARG A 75 -0.95 7.82 -23.45
C ARG A 75 -2.31 8.38 -23.87
N GLN A 76 -3.37 7.99 -23.16
CA GLN A 76 -4.72 8.47 -23.40
C GLN A 76 -4.87 9.96 -23.09
N GLU A 77 -4.23 10.44 -22.01
CA GLU A 77 -4.21 11.85 -21.63
C GLU A 77 -3.53 12.71 -22.69
N ILE A 78 -2.34 12.30 -23.13
CA ILE A 78 -1.59 12.98 -24.19
C ILE A 78 -2.45 13.04 -25.46
N GLN A 79 -3.04 11.93 -25.87
CA GLN A 79 -3.93 11.90 -27.03
C GLN A 79 -5.11 12.88 -26.87
N ARG A 80 -5.69 12.94 -25.67
CA ARG A 80 -6.80 13.82 -25.36
C ARG A 80 -6.42 15.31 -25.44
N GLN A 81 -5.21 15.69 -25.00
CA GLN A 81 -4.72 17.07 -25.10
C GLN A 81 -4.35 17.51 -26.53
N MET A 82 -4.05 16.55 -27.42
CA MET A 82 -3.79 16.84 -28.84
C MET A 82 -5.08 17.04 -29.66
N ARG A 83 -6.22 16.54 -29.16
CA ARG A 83 -7.54 16.80 -29.75
C ARG A 83 -7.97 18.25 -29.50
N PRO A 84 -8.80 18.84 -30.37
CA PRO A 84 -9.33 20.18 -30.14
C PRO A 84 -10.15 20.20 -28.84
N GLN A 85 -9.75 21.06 -27.90
CA GLN A 85 -10.47 21.30 -26.65
C GLN A 85 -10.63 22.79 -26.43
N GLY A 86 -11.88 23.27 -26.43
CA GLY A 86 -12.19 24.69 -26.29
C GLY A 86 -11.58 25.53 -27.42
N ALA A 87 -10.79 26.55 -27.05
CA ALA A 87 -10.13 27.46 -28.00
C ALA A 87 -8.80 26.94 -28.56
N ARG A 88 -8.37 25.72 -28.21
CA ARG A 88 -7.07 25.18 -28.65
C ARG A 88 -7.19 24.50 -30.02
N GLU A 89 -6.28 24.85 -30.92
CA GLU A 89 -6.18 24.21 -32.24
C GLU A 89 -5.80 22.72 -32.12
N ARG A 90 -6.30 21.91 -33.06
CA ARG A 90 -6.00 20.49 -33.14
C ARG A 90 -4.55 20.30 -33.59
N ILE A 91 -3.81 19.46 -32.85
CA ILE A 91 -2.49 19.00 -33.30
C ILE A 91 -2.68 17.65 -33.97
N ALA A 92 -2.34 17.57 -35.26
CA ALA A 92 -2.43 16.32 -36.00
C ALA A 92 -1.21 15.44 -35.68
N LEU A 93 -1.48 14.22 -35.19
CA LEU A 93 -0.45 13.20 -35.02
C LEU A 93 -0.34 12.37 -36.30
N GLU A 94 0.87 11.95 -36.66
CA GLU A 94 1.09 11.02 -37.79
C GLU A 94 0.51 9.64 -37.49
N ALA A 95 0.61 9.20 -36.24
CA ALA A 95 0.11 7.92 -35.75
C ALA A 95 -0.42 8.06 -34.31
N LEU A 96 -1.12 7.03 -33.84
CA LEU A 96 -1.45 6.93 -32.43
C LEU A 96 -0.15 6.88 -31.61
N PRO A 97 -0.11 7.52 -30.42
CA PRO A 97 1.04 7.39 -29.54
C PRO A 97 1.31 5.91 -29.22
N THR A 98 2.56 5.49 -29.40
CA THR A 98 3.00 4.11 -29.19
C THR A 98 3.50 3.95 -27.77
N LEU A 99 3.03 2.92 -27.08
CA LEU A 99 3.54 2.51 -25.78
C LEU A 99 4.62 1.46 -25.99
N ASP A 100 5.83 1.75 -25.51
CA ASP A 100 6.91 0.79 -25.38
C ASP A 100 7.03 0.40 -23.90
N ALA A 101 6.42 -0.74 -23.54
CA ALA A 101 6.41 -1.25 -22.17
C ALA A 101 7.82 -1.69 -21.71
N ALA A 102 8.72 -2.06 -22.63
CA ALA A 102 10.06 -2.52 -22.26
C ALA A 102 10.97 -1.37 -21.79
N ASN A 103 10.73 -0.16 -22.31
CA ASN A 103 11.48 1.05 -21.96
C ASN A 103 10.65 2.06 -21.14
N ASP A 104 9.42 1.68 -20.77
CA ASP A 104 8.45 2.52 -20.04
C ASP A 104 8.28 3.90 -20.66
N MET A 105 8.16 3.87 -21.99
CA MET A 105 8.20 5.04 -22.84
C MET A 105 6.91 5.17 -23.63
N VAL A 106 6.38 6.39 -23.69
CA VAL A 106 5.33 6.77 -24.63
C VAL A 106 5.96 7.64 -25.71
N SER A 107 5.92 7.16 -26.95
CA SER A 107 6.44 7.88 -28.11
C SER A 107 5.30 8.38 -28.97
N LEU A 108 5.43 9.60 -29.50
CA LEU A 108 4.47 10.16 -30.45
C LEU A 108 5.17 10.98 -31.50
N ARG A 109 4.53 11.09 -32.67
CA ARG A 109 5.04 11.86 -33.79
C ARG A 109 3.99 12.81 -34.32
N VAL A 110 4.33 14.08 -34.39
CA VAL A 110 3.48 15.16 -34.88
C VAL A 110 3.60 15.25 -36.39
N ARG A 111 2.48 15.48 -37.09
CA ARG A 111 2.45 15.54 -38.56
C ARG A 111 3.04 16.82 -39.12
N ASP A 112 2.87 17.93 -38.40
CA ASP A 112 3.41 19.23 -38.76
C ASP A 112 4.51 19.62 -37.77
N GLU A 113 5.72 19.81 -38.27
CA GLU A 113 6.88 20.19 -37.47
C GLU A 113 6.71 21.58 -36.84
N ALA A 114 5.94 22.48 -37.47
CA ALA A 114 5.63 23.79 -36.89
C ALA A 114 4.80 23.68 -35.60
N GLN A 115 4.03 22.59 -35.45
CA GLN A 115 3.23 22.30 -34.26
C GLN A 115 3.97 21.47 -33.20
N ALA A 116 5.20 21.02 -33.49
CA ALA A 116 5.96 20.14 -32.59
C ALA A 116 6.30 20.81 -31.25
N GLU A 117 6.60 22.12 -31.26
CA GLU A 117 6.91 22.84 -30.03
C GLU A 117 5.67 23.01 -29.14
N ASP A 118 4.52 23.30 -29.73
CA ASP A 118 3.25 23.41 -29.01
C ASP A 118 2.77 22.05 -28.49
N ALA A 119 2.98 20.98 -29.28
CA ALA A 119 2.75 19.62 -28.81
C ALA A 119 3.64 19.29 -27.60
N ALA A 120 4.93 19.62 -27.66
CA ALA A 120 5.84 19.41 -26.55
C ALA A 120 5.44 20.19 -25.30
N LYS A 121 4.94 21.43 -25.45
CA LYS A 121 4.38 22.20 -24.33
C LYS A 121 3.19 21.47 -23.70
N ARG A 122 2.23 21.02 -24.50
CA ARG A 122 1.06 20.27 -24.00
C ARG A 122 1.46 18.97 -23.30
N VAL A 123 2.40 18.21 -23.86
CA VAL A 123 2.91 16.98 -23.22
C VAL A 123 3.58 17.31 -21.89
N ARG A 124 4.41 18.35 -21.85
CA ARG A 124 5.04 18.81 -20.61
C ARG A 124 4.03 19.30 -19.59
N ASP A 125 2.90 19.87 -19.99
CA ASP A 125 1.85 20.28 -19.06
C ASP A 125 1.12 19.07 -18.48
N VAL A 126 0.88 18.03 -19.28
CA VAL A 126 0.33 16.74 -18.81
C VAL A 126 1.27 16.07 -17.82
N THR A 127 2.56 15.99 -18.15
CA THR A 127 3.54 15.32 -17.29
C THR A 127 3.91 16.14 -16.05
N ARG A 128 3.71 17.47 -16.08
CA ARG A 128 3.84 18.36 -14.90
C ARG A 128 2.58 18.40 -14.03
N GLY A 129 1.41 18.08 -14.59
CA GLY A 129 0.12 18.20 -13.93
C GLY A 129 0.06 17.41 -12.62
N ASN A 130 0.30 18.10 -11.52
CA ASN A 130 0.01 17.70 -10.13
C ASN A 130 0.64 16.41 -9.58
N THR A 131 1.56 15.77 -10.32
CA THR A 131 2.20 14.52 -9.89
C THR A 131 3.64 14.78 -9.50
N LEU A 132 3.86 15.65 -8.52
CA LEU A 132 5.12 15.61 -7.80
C LEU A 132 5.08 14.36 -6.94
N ILE A 133 5.93 13.41 -7.28
CA ILE A 133 6.27 12.34 -6.36
C ILE A 133 7.11 12.98 -5.25
N GLY A 134 7.10 12.42 -4.03
CA GLY A 134 7.84 12.97 -2.90
C GLY A 134 9.21 13.56 -3.26
N ALA A 135 9.63 14.61 -2.56
CA ALA A 135 10.84 15.40 -2.86
C ALA A 135 10.84 16.21 -4.17
N GLY A 136 9.70 16.37 -4.85
CA GLY A 136 9.57 17.32 -5.97
C GLY A 136 10.16 16.82 -7.29
N VAL A 137 10.35 15.50 -7.42
CA VAL A 137 10.86 14.86 -8.63
C VAL A 137 9.73 14.71 -9.66
N ARG A 138 10.08 14.96 -10.92
CA ARG A 138 9.16 14.78 -12.06
C ARG A 138 9.10 13.31 -12.44
N PRO A 139 7.90 12.73 -12.59
CA PRO A 139 7.75 11.31 -12.91
C PRO A 139 8.27 10.94 -14.29
N TYR A 140 8.27 11.90 -15.23
CA TYR A 140 8.57 11.67 -16.63
C TYR A 140 9.60 12.66 -17.14
N ASP A 141 10.54 12.18 -17.96
CA ASP A 141 11.34 13.02 -18.84
C ASP A 141 10.66 13.16 -20.19
N VAL A 142 10.81 14.33 -20.84
CA VAL A 142 10.23 14.60 -22.16
C VAL A 142 11.33 15.07 -23.09
N THR A 143 11.75 14.20 -24.00
CA THR A 143 12.73 14.50 -25.03
C THR A 143 12.03 14.80 -26.35
N VAL A 144 12.53 15.79 -27.09
CA VAL A 144 11.96 16.24 -28.37
C VAL A 144 13.06 16.17 -29.41
N THR A 145 12.81 15.43 -30.49
CA THR A 145 13.73 15.27 -31.63
C THR A 145 12.98 15.56 -32.92
N GLY A 146 13.03 16.82 -33.38
CA GLY A 146 12.23 17.30 -34.51
C GLY A 146 10.73 17.14 -34.23
N ALA A 147 10.03 16.40 -35.10
CA ALA A 147 8.60 16.09 -34.95
C ALA A 147 8.30 14.91 -33.99
N ARG A 148 9.31 14.25 -33.42
CA ARG A 148 9.14 13.13 -32.48
C ARG A 148 9.26 13.61 -31.03
N ILE A 149 8.33 13.20 -30.19
CA ILE A 149 8.33 13.47 -28.75
C ILE A 149 8.30 12.13 -28.02
N ASP A 150 9.30 11.89 -27.18
CA ASP A 150 9.40 10.69 -26.36
C ASP A 150 9.26 11.07 -24.89
N VAL A 151 8.42 10.32 -24.17
CA VAL A 151 8.14 10.53 -22.75
C VAL A 151 8.57 9.27 -22.00
N VAL A 152 9.58 9.37 -21.15
CA VAL A 152 10.17 8.23 -20.44
C VAL A 152 9.93 8.35 -18.95
N MET A 153 9.44 7.28 -18.31
CA MET A 153 9.25 7.25 -16.85
C MET A 153 10.59 7.12 -16.12
N HIS A 154 10.80 7.94 -15.08
CA HIS A 154 11.97 7.82 -14.22
C HIS A 154 11.92 6.54 -13.36
N PRO A 155 13.08 5.92 -13.05
CA PRO A 155 13.13 4.76 -12.17
C PRO A 155 12.66 5.07 -10.74
N GLU A 156 12.86 6.31 -10.27
CA GLU A 156 12.35 6.76 -8.97
C GLU A 156 10.82 6.80 -8.95
N ALA A 157 10.20 7.17 -10.06
CA ALA A 157 8.76 7.19 -10.20
C ALA A 157 8.15 5.80 -10.13
N LYS A 158 8.77 4.83 -10.81
CA LYS A 158 8.36 3.43 -10.75
C LYS A 158 8.36 2.90 -9.33
N ARG A 159 9.43 3.15 -8.57
CA ARG A 159 9.52 2.70 -7.17
C ARG A 159 8.43 3.33 -6.30
N ALA A 160 8.17 4.62 -6.48
CA ALA A 160 7.14 5.30 -5.72
C ALA A 160 5.73 4.78 -6.04
N TYR A 161 5.41 4.59 -7.33
CA TYR A 161 4.14 3.99 -7.72
C TYR A 161 3.99 2.54 -7.25
N GLY A 162 5.08 1.76 -7.25
CA GLY A 162 5.10 0.42 -6.67
C GLY A 162 4.80 0.44 -5.16
N GLN A 163 5.40 1.37 -4.42
CA GLN A 163 5.13 1.54 -2.98
C GLN A 163 3.70 2.01 -2.70
N GLU A 164 3.16 2.90 -3.52
CA GLU A 164 1.76 3.34 -3.45
C GLU A 164 0.82 2.15 -3.69
N ALA A 165 1.06 1.36 -4.75
CA ALA A 165 0.29 0.17 -5.06
C ALA A 165 0.34 -0.88 -3.93
N LEU A 166 1.51 -1.04 -3.31
CA LEU A 166 1.69 -1.93 -2.16
C LEU A 166 0.87 -1.46 -0.95
N ALA A 167 0.90 -0.17 -0.64
CA ALA A 167 0.12 0.42 0.45
C ALA A 167 -1.39 0.28 0.21
N ASP A 168 -1.85 0.55 -1.01
CA ASP A 168 -3.25 0.37 -1.41
C ASP A 168 -3.68 -1.09 -1.30
N SER A 169 -2.82 -2.01 -1.72
CA SER A 169 -3.07 -3.45 -1.63
C SER A 169 -3.18 -3.92 -0.18
N ILE A 170 -2.33 -3.42 0.72
CA ILE A 170 -2.42 -3.70 2.16
C ILE A 170 -3.79 -3.27 2.71
N GLU A 171 -4.29 -2.10 2.31
CA GLU A 171 -5.58 -1.60 2.77
C GLU A 171 -6.76 -2.37 2.17
N VAL A 172 -6.66 -2.79 0.90
CA VAL A 172 -7.66 -3.68 0.29
C VAL A 172 -7.70 -5.03 1.02
N VAL A 173 -6.54 -5.62 1.31
CA VAL A 173 -6.45 -6.89 2.06
C VAL A 173 -7.02 -6.73 3.47
N ARG A 174 -6.68 -5.65 4.17
CA ARG A 174 -7.22 -5.33 5.51
C ARG A 174 -8.74 -5.31 5.51
N ARG A 175 -9.35 -4.55 4.59
CA ARG A 175 -10.82 -4.45 4.47
C ARG A 175 -11.50 -5.77 4.12
N ARG A 176 -10.80 -6.68 3.43
CA ARG A 176 -11.34 -8.01 3.07
C ARG A 176 -11.27 -9.01 4.22
N ILE A 177 -10.17 -9.01 4.97
CA ILE A 177 -9.95 -9.99 6.05
C ILE A 177 -10.63 -9.54 7.35
N ASP A 178 -10.56 -8.25 7.65
CA ASP A 178 -11.14 -7.66 8.85
C ASP A 178 -11.92 -6.38 8.52
N PRO A 179 -13.13 -6.51 7.96
CA PRO A 179 -13.99 -5.34 7.70
C PRO A 179 -14.44 -4.63 8.99
N ALA A 180 -14.40 -5.32 10.14
CA ALA A 180 -14.89 -4.80 11.43
C ALA A 180 -13.77 -4.18 12.30
N GLY A 181 -12.50 -4.39 11.96
CA GLY A 181 -11.34 -3.93 12.72
C GLY A 181 -11.19 -4.61 14.09
N ASN A 182 -11.81 -5.77 14.28
CA ASN A 182 -11.88 -6.45 15.58
C ASN A 182 -11.00 -7.71 15.65
N LYS A 183 -10.41 -8.12 14.53
CA LYS A 183 -9.46 -9.24 14.47
C LYS A 183 -8.04 -8.68 14.62
N GLU A 184 -7.22 -9.33 15.42
CA GLU A 184 -5.80 -8.99 15.55
C GLU A 184 -5.03 -9.58 14.36
N VAL A 185 -5.20 -9.00 13.16
CA VAL A 185 -4.49 -9.42 11.93
C VAL A 185 -3.24 -8.58 11.74
N LEU A 186 -2.10 -9.22 11.49
CA LEU A 186 -0.86 -8.54 11.10
C LEU A 186 -0.76 -8.51 9.58
N ILE A 187 -0.80 -7.32 9.00
CA ILE A 187 -0.61 -7.11 7.55
C ILE A 187 0.54 -6.14 7.36
N GLN A 188 1.61 -6.59 6.71
CA GLN A 188 2.82 -5.81 6.53
C GLN A 188 3.43 -6.03 5.15
N ALA A 189 4.07 -5.00 4.61
CA ALA A 189 4.93 -5.13 3.44
C ALA A 189 6.17 -5.98 3.78
N GLN A 190 6.52 -6.92 2.91
CA GLN A 190 7.75 -7.69 2.97
C GLN A 190 8.54 -7.47 1.67
N GLY A 191 9.57 -6.64 1.70
CA GLY A 191 10.36 -6.31 0.51
C GLY A 191 9.69 -5.23 -0.35
N GLU A 192 9.89 -5.28 -1.67
CA GLU A 192 9.42 -4.25 -2.60
C GLU A 192 8.02 -4.53 -3.16
N ASP A 193 7.62 -5.79 -3.30
CA ASP A 193 6.43 -6.22 -4.04
C ASP A 193 5.56 -7.25 -3.29
N ARG A 194 5.84 -7.56 -2.02
CA ARG A 194 5.10 -8.61 -1.28
C ARG A 194 4.44 -8.09 -0.02
N ILE A 195 3.37 -8.76 0.36
CA ILE A 195 2.61 -8.51 1.59
C ILE A 195 2.55 -9.81 2.39
N VAL A 196 2.94 -9.73 3.65
CA VAL A 196 2.70 -10.77 4.64
C VAL A 196 1.41 -10.49 5.36
N VAL A 197 0.58 -11.53 5.44
CA VAL A 197 -0.66 -11.54 6.20
C VAL A 197 -0.57 -12.67 7.22
N GLN A 198 -0.83 -12.34 8.48
CA GLN A 198 -0.96 -13.32 9.56
C GLN A 198 -2.30 -13.11 10.25
N ALA A 199 -3.16 -14.13 10.19
CA ALA A 199 -4.47 -14.12 10.81
C ALA A 199 -4.54 -15.25 11.86
N PRO A 200 -4.50 -14.92 13.17
CA PRO A 200 -4.60 -15.91 14.23
C PRO A 200 -6.04 -16.45 14.36
N GLY A 201 -6.17 -17.76 14.53
CA GLY A 201 -7.45 -18.43 14.81
C GLY A 201 -8.38 -18.66 13.60
N ASP A 202 -8.01 -18.23 12.38
CA ASP A 202 -8.68 -18.67 11.14
C ASP A 202 -7.93 -19.90 10.60
N ASN A 203 -8.55 -21.07 10.70
CA ASN A 203 -7.95 -22.37 10.34
C ASN A 203 -8.18 -22.78 8.87
N ASP A 204 -8.86 -21.96 8.08
CA ASP A 204 -9.15 -22.25 6.67
C ASP A 204 -8.88 -21.00 5.81
N PRO A 205 -7.77 -20.95 5.04
CA PRO A 205 -7.38 -19.81 4.21
C PRO A 205 -8.21 -19.67 2.91
#